data_AF-A0A962DVQ7-F1
#
_entry.id   AF-A0A962DVQ7-F1
#
_cell.length_a   1.000
_cell.length_b   1.000
_cell.length_c   1.000
_cell.angle_alpha   90.00
_cell.angle_beta   90.00
_cell.angle_gamma   90.00
#
_symmetry.space_group_name_H-M   'P 1'
#
loop_
_entity.id
_entity.type
_entity.pdbx_description
1 polymer ?
#
loop_
_entity_poly.entity_id
_entity_poly.type
_entity_poly.pdbx_seq_one_letter_code
_entity_poly.pdbx_strand_id
1 'polypeptide(L)'
;MAAPATDRPSAFAVLHADDPAAALQRLQGSEARRLREQIDGACRALAILELDGRTEADPRRDPARQELLRRCAKLPVPSMDVRTSETPLPREPEEGADSATAQQALVQLHGSRKPQELVDAWLEAYRLGALPQAQIFSDRRLLLPGEAEQLIRVVADWRECAQWNACDSDSLMTLRVCALHGCDPGSDMRAAWHQALAPRDMESALAIHAWLERWQDGPPP
;
A
#
# COMPACT_ATOMS: atom_id res chain seq x y z
N MET A 1 37.06 -13.93 21.93
CA MET A 1 35.64 -13.83 22.33
C MET A 1 35.03 -12.71 21.51
N ALA A 2 34.30 -13.06 20.45
CA ALA A 2 33.58 -12.07 19.66
C ALA A 2 32.33 -11.63 20.42
N ALA A 3 32.10 -10.32 20.53
CA ALA A 3 30.84 -9.79 21.04
C ALA A 3 29.68 -10.30 20.17
N PRO A 4 28.52 -10.65 20.74
CA PRO A 4 27.35 -11.04 19.94
C PRO A 4 27.00 -9.89 19.01
N ALA A 5 26.80 -10.20 17.73
CA ALA A 5 26.32 -9.25 16.74
C ALA A 5 25.08 -8.55 17.31
N THR A 6 25.18 -7.24 17.46
CA THR A 6 24.12 -6.41 18.01
C THR A 6 22.89 -6.53 17.12
N ASP A 7 21.82 -7.10 17.67
CA ASP A 7 20.45 -7.09 17.14
C ASP A 7 20.04 -5.65 16.84
N ARG A 8 20.36 -5.16 15.64
CA ARG A 8 19.67 -4.00 15.10
C ARG A 8 18.25 -4.49 14.77
N PRO A 9 17.21 -3.90 15.38
CA PRO A 9 15.85 -4.21 14.97
C PRO A 9 15.76 -3.92 13.48
N SER A 10 15.27 -4.87 12.70
CA SER A 10 14.93 -4.66 11.30
C SER A 10 13.50 -4.15 11.21
N ALA A 11 13.14 -3.53 10.09
CA ALA A 11 11.75 -3.26 9.74
C ALA A 11 10.85 -4.49 9.88
N PHE A 12 11.35 -5.65 9.43
CA PHE A 12 10.71 -6.95 9.65
C PHE A 12 10.39 -7.16 11.14
N ALA A 13 11.37 -7.03 12.03
CA ALA A 13 11.17 -7.23 13.46
C ALA A 13 10.14 -6.26 14.05
N VAL A 14 10.08 -5.01 13.56
CA VAL A 14 9.10 -4.02 14.01
C VAL A 14 7.68 -4.36 13.54
N LEU A 15 7.52 -4.73 12.27
CA LEU A 15 6.20 -4.99 11.66
C LEU A 15 5.56 -6.31 12.13
N HIS A 16 6.33 -7.21 12.73
CA HIS A 16 5.84 -8.46 13.34
C HIS A 16 5.84 -8.42 14.87
N ALA A 17 6.28 -7.32 15.49
CA ALA A 17 6.35 -7.22 16.94
C ALA A 17 4.96 -7.23 17.59
N ASP A 18 4.86 -7.92 18.73
CA ASP A 18 3.74 -7.77 19.66
C ASP A 18 3.62 -6.35 20.22
N ASP A 19 4.76 -5.67 20.37
CA ASP A 19 4.87 -4.29 20.86
C ASP A 19 5.65 -3.44 19.83
N PRO A 20 4.99 -3.00 18.75
CA PRO A 20 5.64 -2.22 17.69
C PRO A 20 6.19 -0.89 18.21
N ALA A 21 5.61 -0.32 19.27
CA ALA A 21 6.10 0.91 19.89
C ALA A 21 7.49 0.72 20.50
N ALA A 22 7.67 -0.34 21.29
CA ALA A 22 8.96 -0.67 21.90
C ALA A 22 10.02 -1.13 20.87
N ALA A 23 9.58 -1.78 19.78
CA ALA A 23 10.47 -2.15 18.68
C ALA A 23 10.94 -0.90 17.90
N LEU A 24 10.04 0.04 17.63
CA LEU A 24 10.34 1.27 16.90
C LEU A 24 11.28 2.22 17.65
N GLN A 25 11.20 2.30 18.99
CA GLN A 25 12.10 3.14 19.80
C GLN A 25 13.59 2.78 19.63
N ARG A 26 13.88 1.55 19.21
CA ARG A 26 15.24 1.05 18.97
C ARG A 26 15.78 1.44 17.58
N LEU A 27 14.92 1.96 16.71
CA LEU A 27 15.29 2.49 15.39
C LEU A 27 15.47 4.01 15.42
N GLN A 28 16.32 4.52 14.54
CA GLN A 28 16.62 5.94 14.41
C GLN A 28 16.65 6.36 12.93
N GLY A 29 16.49 7.65 12.66
CA GLY A 29 16.62 8.21 11.32
C GLY A 29 15.38 8.07 10.43
N SER A 30 15.59 8.11 9.11
CA SER A 30 14.52 8.13 8.09
C SER A 30 13.73 6.82 8.02
N GLU A 31 14.36 5.68 8.28
CA GLU A 31 13.71 4.37 8.35
C GLU A 31 12.68 4.30 9.47
N ALA A 32 13.04 4.80 10.67
CA ALA A 32 12.11 4.86 11.80
C ALA A 32 10.88 5.72 11.50
N ARG A 33 11.05 6.82 10.76
CA ARG A 33 9.92 7.67 10.35
C ARG A 33 9.00 6.92 9.39
N ARG A 34 9.56 6.27 8.37
CA ARG A 34 8.78 5.52 7.38
C ARG A 34 8.04 4.33 8.02
N LEU A 35 8.68 3.62 8.95
CA LEU A 35 8.02 2.54 9.70
C LEU A 35 6.91 3.06 10.61
N ARG A 36 7.07 4.24 11.20
CA ARG A 36 5.99 4.88 11.96
C ARG A 36 4.77 5.14 11.08
N GLU A 37 4.96 5.66 9.87
CA GLU A 37 3.85 5.88 8.92
C GLU A 37 3.12 4.56 8.59
N GLN A 38 3.85 3.45 8.45
CA GLN A 38 3.25 2.13 8.23
C GLN A 38 2.45 1.63 9.42
N ILE A 39 3.02 1.76 10.62
CA ILE A 39 2.35 1.40 11.88
C ILE A 39 1.08 2.24 12.07
N ASP A 40 1.18 3.56 11.89
CA ASP A 40 0.05 4.47 12.01
C ASP A 40 -1.04 4.13 10.99
N GLY A 41 -0.65 3.79 9.75
CA GLY A 41 -1.57 3.33 8.71
C GLY A 41 -2.27 2.02 9.06
N ALA A 42 -1.56 1.06 9.66
CA ALA A 42 -2.15 -0.19 10.15
C ALA A 42 -3.15 0.06 11.29
N CYS A 43 -2.78 0.87 12.27
CA CYS A 43 -3.64 1.18 13.41
C CYS A 43 -4.87 2.03 13.03
N ARG A 44 -4.77 2.87 11.99
CA ARG A 44 -5.90 3.64 11.46
C ARG A 44 -7.03 2.78 10.90
N ALA A 45 -6.74 1.54 10.47
CA ALA A 45 -7.78 0.63 10.00
C ALA A 45 -8.90 0.42 11.04
N LEU A 46 -8.56 0.46 12.33
CA LEU A 46 -9.54 0.35 13.42
C LEU A 46 -10.53 1.52 13.41
N ALA A 47 -10.03 2.74 13.26
CA ALA A 47 -10.87 3.93 13.17
C ALA A 47 -11.70 3.94 11.87
N ILE A 48 -11.13 3.49 10.75
CA ILE A 48 -11.86 3.37 9.47
C ILE A 48 -13.04 2.41 9.60
N LEU A 49 -12.84 1.25 10.24
CA LEU A 49 -13.92 0.28 10.47
C LEU A 49 -15.06 0.87 11.31
N GLU A 50 -14.74 1.67 12.33
CA GLU A 50 -15.73 2.36 13.14
C GLU A 50 -16.49 3.42 12.32
N LEU A 51 -15.79 4.24 11.54
CA LEU A 51 -16.39 5.29 10.70
C LEU A 51 -17.30 4.71 9.60
N ASP A 52 -16.92 3.56 9.03
CA ASP A 52 -17.73 2.88 8.01
C ASP A 52 -18.94 2.15 8.59
N GLY A 53 -19.17 2.20 9.90
CA GLY A 53 -20.25 1.45 10.57
C GLY A 53 -20.03 -0.07 10.56
N ARG A 54 -18.81 -0.52 10.26
CA ARG A 54 -18.42 -1.92 10.08
C ARG A 54 -18.05 -2.59 11.40
N THR A 55 -18.82 -2.31 12.45
CA THR A 55 -18.53 -2.71 13.84
C THR A 55 -19.11 -4.06 14.24
N GLU A 56 -20.05 -4.60 13.46
CA GLU A 56 -20.65 -5.92 13.65
C GLU A 56 -19.60 -7.04 13.63
N ALA A 57 -19.86 -8.12 14.37
CA ALA A 57 -18.99 -9.28 14.43
C ALA A 57 -18.88 -9.96 13.06
N ASP A 58 -17.66 -10.17 12.61
CA ASP A 58 -17.36 -10.82 11.34
C ASP A 58 -16.19 -11.79 11.54
N PRO A 59 -16.42 -13.11 11.42
CA PRO A 59 -15.41 -14.11 11.71
C PRO A 59 -14.17 -14.02 10.81
N ARG A 60 -14.26 -13.38 9.64
CA ARG A 60 -13.12 -13.19 8.72
C ARG A 60 -12.31 -11.93 9.04
N ARG A 61 -12.90 -10.93 9.69
CA ARG A 61 -12.22 -9.67 10.07
C ARG A 61 -11.75 -9.67 11.51
N ASP A 62 -12.55 -10.25 12.41
CA ASP A 62 -12.37 -10.15 13.86
C ASP A 62 -11.00 -10.63 14.35
N PRO A 63 -10.40 -11.72 13.85
CA PRO A 63 -9.06 -12.13 14.28
C PRO A 63 -8.00 -11.05 14.01
N ALA A 64 -7.97 -10.50 12.80
CA ALA A 64 -7.01 -9.46 12.44
C ALA A 64 -7.29 -8.14 13.18
N ARG A 65 -8.57 -7.78 13.33
CA ARG A 65 -9.01 -6.61 14.08
C ARG A 65 -8.57 -6.68 15.55
N GLN A 66 -8.79 -7.81 16.22
CA GLN A 66 -8.39 -8.01 17.61
C GLN A 66 -6.87 -7.93 17.78
N GLU A 67 -6.13 -8.50 16.84
CA GLU A 67 -4.67 -8.46 16.88
C GLU A 67 -4.13 -7.04 16.66
N LEU A 68 -4.70 -6.28 15.73
CA LEU A 68 -4.39 -4.86 15.57
C LEU A 68 -4.73 -4.07 16.84
N LEU A 69 -5.91 -4.28 17.43
CA LEU A 69 -6.29 -3.62 18.70
C LEU A 69 -5.25 -3.88 19.78
N ARG A 70 -4.81 -5.13 19.93
CA ARG A 70 -3.82 -5.54 20.92
C ARG A 70 -2.46 -4.86 20.69
N ARG A 71 -1.94 -4.90 19.45
CA ARG A 71 -0.61 -4.34 19.10
C ARG A 71 -0.62 -2.81 19.06
N CYS A 72 -1.74 -2.20 18.70
CA CYS A 72 -1.89 -0.75 18.60
C CYS A 72 -2.23 -0.06 19.93
N ALA A 73 -2.65 -0.81 20.96
CA ALA A 73 -3.09 -0.25 22.24
C ALA A 73 -2.04 0.63 22.96
N LYS A 74 -0.75 0.42 22.71
CA LYS A 74 0.36 1.15 23.35
C LYS A 74 0.93 2.26 22.48
N LEU A 75 0.45 2.41 21.25
CA LEU A 75 0.88 3.48 20.37
C LEU A 75 0.14 4.76 20.74
N PRO A 76 0.79 5.93 20.60
CA PRO A 76 0.06 7.19 20.64
C PRO A 76 -1.06 7.13 19.58
N VAL A 77 -2.22 7.69 19.92
CA VAL A 77 -3.40 7.69 19.05
C VAL A 77 -2.96 8.14 17.65
N PRO A 78 -3.20 7.34 16.59
CA PRO A 78 -2.76 7.70 15.26
C PRO A 78 -3.41 9.04 14.89
N SER A 79 -2.61 9.99 14.39
CA SER A 79 -3.15 11.27 13.93
C SER A 79 -4.24 10.99 12.90
N MET A 80 -5.46 11.45 13.14
CA MET A 80 -6.59 11.37 12.20
C MET A 80 -6.38 12.24 10.95
N ASP A 81 -5.16 12.70 10.65
CA ASP A 81 -4.76 13.21 9.33
C ASP A 81 -4.93 12.11 8.27
N VAL A 82 -6.18 11.90 7.88
CA VAL A 82 -6.50 11.57 6.51
C VAL A 82 -6.02 12.80 5.76
N ARG A 83 -4.94 12.68 4.97
CA ARG A 83 -4.73 13.68 3.93
C ARG A 83 -5.94 13.56 3.03
N THR A 84 -6.95 14.38 3.31
CA THR A 84 -7.96 14.79 2.36
C THR A 84 -7.21 15.66 1.37
N SER A 85 -6.36 15.05 0.53
CA SER A 85 -6.31 15.49 -0.84
C SER A 85 -7.77 15.36 -1.28
N GLU A 86 -8.50 16.48 -1.26
CA GLU A 86 -9.83 16.58 -1.82
C GLU A 86 -9.77 15.78 -3.11
N THR A 87 -10.49 14.66 -3.19
CA THR A 87 -10.58 13.90 -4.43
C THR A 87 -11.02 14.94 -5.46
N PRO A 88 -10.14 15.35 -6.38
CA PRO A 88 -10.52 16.36 -7.34
C PRO A 88 -11.72 15.77 -8.06
N LEU A 89 -12.84 16.50 -8.09
CA LEU A 89 -13.97 16.14 -8.93
C LEU A 89 -13.42 15.73 -10.30
N PRO A 90 -13.93 14.65 -10.92
CA PRO A 90 -13.40 14.13 -12.16
C PRO A 90 -13.38 15.26 -13.18
N ARG A 91 -12.18 15.82 -13.43
CA ARG A 91 -11.95 16.60 -14.62
C ARG A 91 -11.82 15.57 -15.72
N GLU A 92 -12.62 15.75 -16.76
CA GLU A 92 -12.40 15.03 -18.02
C GLU A 92 -10.92 15.11 -18.36
N PRO A 93 -10.30 14.02 -18.86
CA PRO A 93 -8.91 14.04 -19.28
C PRO A 93 -8.71 15.30 -20.13
N GLU A 94 -7.78 16.17 -19.74
CA GLU A 94 -7.48 17.36 -20.53
C GLU A 94 -7.10 16.87 -21.93
N GLU A 95 -8.00 17.06 -22.89
CA GLU A 95 -7.72 16.80 -24.29
C GLU A 95 -6.54 17.70 -24.68
N GLY A 96 -5.34 17.12 -24.69
CA GLY A 96 -4.13 17.78 -25.15
C GLY A 96 -3.15 18.20 -24.07
N ALA A 97 -2.91 17.38 -23.02
CA ALA A 97 -1.60 17.42 -22.38
C ALA A 97 -0.53 17.32 -23.47
N ASP A 98 0.34 18.32 -23.56
CA ASP A 98 1.38 18.31 -24.58
C ASP A 98 2.29 17.09 -24.37
N SER A 99 2.89 16.60 -25.46
CA SER A 99 3.72 15.39 -25.42
C SER A 99 4.86 15.51 -24.40
N ALA A 100 5.30 16.73 -24.06
CA ALA A 100 6.34 17.00 -23.09
C ALA A 100 5.86 16.72 -21.65
N THR A 101 4.66 17.18 -21.29
CA THR A 101 4.07 16.98 -19.96
C THR A 101 3.78 15.50 -19.72
N ALA A 102 3.23 14.80 -20.71
CA ALA A 102 2.99 13.35 -20.63
C ALA A 102 4.31 12.57 -20.45
N GLN A 103 5.37 12.93 -21.20
CA GLN A 103 6.69 12.31 -21.05
C GLN A 103 7.28 12.57 -19.66
N GLN A 104 7.16 13.79 -19.14
CA GLN A 104 7.67 14.13 -17.82
C GLN A 104 6.98 13.34 -16.71
N ALA A 105 5.67 13.11 -16.81
CA ALA A 105 4.93 12.26 -15.86
C ALA A 105 5.44 10.82 -15.88
N LEU A 106 5.76 10.27 -17.06
CA LEU A 106 6.41 8.97 -17.18
C LEU A 106 7.82 8.96 -16.57
N VAL A 107 8.64 9.99 -16.77
CA VAL A 107 9.95 10.08 -16.11
C VAL A 107 9.83 10.10 -14.58
N GLN A 108 8.85 10.84 -14.04
CA GLN A 108 8.58 10.85 -12.60
C GLN A 108 8.14 9.48 -12.09
N LEU A 109 7.18 8.83 -12.77
CA LEU A 109 6.73 7.49 -12.43
C LEU A 109 7.87 6.46 -12.50
N HIS A 110 8.80 6.61 -13.46
CA HIS A 110 9.98 5.74 -13.58
C HIS A 110 10.87 5.85 -12.34
N GLY A 111 11.07 7.06 -11.81
CA GLY A 111 11.89 7.33 -10.63
C GLY A 111 11.21 7.05 -9.29
N SER A 112 9.87 6.97 -9.24
CA SER A 112 9.12 6.78 -8.00
C SER A 112 9.37 5.39 -7.38
N ARG A 113 9.94 5.38 -6.17
CA ARG A 113 10.23 4.16 -5.41
C ARG A 113 9.49 4.09 -4.07
N LYS A 114 9.09 5.24 -3.50
CA LYS A 114 8.29 5.24 -2.28
C LYS A 114 6.82 5.01 -2.62
N PRO A 115 6.04 4.35 -1.74
CA PRO A 115 4.64 3.99 -2.02
C PRO A 115 3.78 5.20 -2.40
N GLN A 116 3.82 6.28 -1.61
CA GLN A 116 3.02 7.47 -1.91
C GLN A 116 3.49 8.19 -3.18
N GLU A 117 4.81 8.30 -3.39
CA GLU A 117 5.37 8.89 -4.63
C GLU A 117 4.97 8.05 -5.87
N LEU A 118 4.85 6.73 -5.71
CA LEU A 118 4.39 5.83 -6.77
C LEU A 118 2.91 6.04 -7.07
N VAL A 119 2.07 6.11 -6.04
CA VAL A 119 0.63 6.37 -6.20
C VAL A 119 0.41 7.72 -6.88
N ASP A 120 1.05 8.78 -6.38
CA ASP A 120 0.89 10.13 -6.92
C ASP A 120 1.36 10.23 -8.37
N ALA A 121 2.56 9.69 -8.69
CA ALA A 121 3.08 9.73 -10.05
C ALA A 121 2.27 8.86 -11.02
N TRP A 122 1.73 7.72 -10.57
CA TRP A 122 0.86 6.87 -11.37
C TRP A 122 -0.45 7.57 -11.72
N LEU A 123 -1.10 8.18 -10.73
CA LEU A 123 -2.35 8.88 -10.92
C LEU A 123 -2.19 10.09 -11.83
N GLU A 124 -1.06 10.80 -11.72
CA GLU A 124 -0.74 11.90 -12.62
C GLU A 124 -0.52 11.41 -14.06
N ALA A 125 0.27 10.35 -14.25
CA ALA A 125 0.46 9.74 -15.56
C ALA A 125 -0.86 9.19 -16.15
N TYR A 126 -1.74 8.64 -15.32
CA TYR A 126 -3.07 8.20 -15.72
C TYR A 126 -3.94 9.37 -16.18
N ARG A 127 -3.99 10.44 -15.37
CA ARG A 127 -4.77 11.67 -15.64
C ARG A 127 -4.37 12.35 -16.95
N LEU A 128 -3.07 12.35 -17.25
CA LEU A 128 -2.51 12.93 -18.47
C LEU A 128 -2.63 12.00 -19.69
N GLY A 129 -3.22 10.81 -19.55
CA GLY A 129 -3.29 9.80 -20.62
C GLY A 129 -1.92 9.25 -21.04
N ALA A 130 -0.88 9.45 -20.22
CA ALA A 130 0.49 9.05 -20.51
C ALA A 130 0.74 7.55 -20.29
N LEU A 131 -0.06 6.90 -19.44
CA LEU A 131 0.07 5.46 -19.18
C LEU A 131 -0.25 4.63 -20.43
N PRO A 132 0.62 3.70 -20.83
CA PRO A 132 0.38 2.86 -21.99
C PRO A 132 -0.59 1.71 -21.63
N GLN A 133 -1.87 2.00 -21.38
CA GLN A 133 -2.85 1.01 -20.91
C GLN A 133 -2.94 -0.23 -21.79
N ALA A 134 -2.80 -0.08 -23.12
CA ALA A 134 -2.79 -1.21 -24.06
C ALA A 134 -1.56 -2.14 -23.94
N GLN A 135 -0.47 -1.66 -23.33
CA GLN A 135 0.70 -2.47 -23.00
C GLN A 135 0.59 -3.12 -21.61
N ILE A 136 -0.14 -2.47 -20.69
CA ILE A 136 -0.38 -2.96 -19.34
C ILE A 136 -1.44 -4.07 -19.37
N PHE A 137 -2.53 -3.86 -20.12
CA PHE A 137 -3.66 -4.77 -20.20
C PHE A 137 -3.77 -5.39 -21.59
N SER A 138 -3.50 -6.68 -21.69
CA SER A 138 -3.54 -7.44 -22.96
C SER A 138 -4.93 -7.50 -23.61
N ASP A 139 -5.98 -7.35 -22.81
CA ASP A 139 -7.38 -7.28 -23.23
C ASP A 139 -7.83 -5.87 -23.66
N ARG A 140 -6.92 -4.89 -23.60
CA ARG A 140 -7.17 -3.47 -23.92
C ARG A 140 -8.25 -2.83 -23.05
N ARG A 141 -8.50 -3.35 -21.83
CA ARG A 141 -9.39 -2.69 -20.88
C ARG A 141 -8.87 -1.29 -20.57
N LEU A 142 -9.80 -0.37 -20.30
CA LEU A 142 -9.50 0.94 -19.74
C LEU A 142 -9.98 0.96 -18.30
N LEU A 143 -9.10 1.38 -17.38
CA LEU A 143 -9.50 1.58 -16.00
C LEU A 143 -10.35 2.84 -15.87
N LEU A 144 -11.33 2.82 -14.97
CA LEU A 144 -11.99 4.04 -14.51
C LEU A 144 -11.10 4.78 -13.48
N PRO A 145 -11.27 6.09 -13.25
CA PRO A 145 -10.41 6.83 -12.32
C PRO A 145 -10.37 6.25 -10.89
N GLY A 146 -11.54 5.91 -10.34
CA GLY A 146 -11.61 5.28 -9.01
C GLY A 146 -11.01 3.88 -8.98
N GLU A 147 -11.12 3.11 -10.07
CA GLU A 147 -10.49 1.79 -10.20
C GLU A 147 -8.96 1.94 -10.25
N ALA A 148 -8.45 2.89 -11.05
CA ALA A 148 -7.02 3.16 -11.17
C ALA A 148 -6.38 3.54 -9.83
N GLU A 149 -7.06 4.37 -9.02
CA GLU A 149 -6.60 4.73 -7.68
C GLU A 149 -6.55 3.54 -6.73
N GLN A 150 -7.61 2.73 -6.67
CA GLN A 150 -7.64 1.58 -5.76
C GLN A 150 -6.56 0.56 -6.14
N LEU A 151 -6.43 0.26 -7.43
CA LEU A 151 -5.47 -0.73 -7.92
C LEU A 151 -4.02 -0.30 -7.67
N ILE A 152 -3.66 0.97 -7.88
CA ILE A 152 -2.28 1.40 -7.59
C ILE A 152 -1.96 1.38 -6.10
N ARG A 153 -2.94 1.64 -5.22
CA ARG A 153 -2.76 1.53 -3.76
C ARG A 153 -2.47 0.08 -3.35
N VAL A 154 -3.16 -0.89 -3.94
CA VAL A 154 -2.88 -2.33 -3.74
C VAL A 154 -1.45 -2.67 -4.18
N VAL A 155 -1.04 -2.19 -5.37
CA VAL A 155 0.32 -2.41 -5.89
C VAL A 155 1.38 -1.77 -4.98
N ALA A 156 1.12 -0.56 -4.48
CA ALA A 156 2.01 0.14 -3.56
C ALA A 156 2.16 -0.63 -2.23
N ASP A 157 1.05 -1.12 -1.68
CA ASP A 157 1.04 -1.94 -0.46
C ASP A 157 1.81 -3.24 -0.64
N TRP A 158 1.65 -3.91 -1.78
CA TRP A 158 2.39 -5.13 -2.08
C TRP A 158 3.89 -4.86 -2.19
N ARG A 159 4.30 -3.86 -2.97
CA ARG A 159 5.73 -3.52 -3.11
C ARG A 159 6.35 -3.14 -1.77
N GLU A 160 5.60 -2.43 -0.93
CA GLU A 160 6.06 -2.07 0.40
C GLU A 160 6.19 -3.28 1.33
N CYS A 161 5.22 -4.20 1.32
CA CYS A 161 5.33 -5.42 2.13
C CYS A 161 6.56 -6.23 1.70
N ALA A 162 6.80 -6.34 0.39
CA ALA A 162 7.92 -7.10 -0.15
C ALA A 162 9.26 -6.45 0.22
N GLN A 163 9.35 -5.12 0.14
CA GLN A 163 10.54 -4.37 0.54
C GLN A 163 10.92 -4.61 2.01
N TRP A 164 9.93 -4.71 2.89
CA TRP A 164 10.15 -4.89 4.32
C TRP A 164 10.14 -6.36 4.78
N ASN A 165 9.99 -7.30 3.85
CA ASN A 165 9.74 -8.72 4.13
C ASN A 165 8.54 -8.93 5.07
N ALA A 166 7.52 -8.09 4.97
CA ALA A 166 6.38 -8.03 5.87
C ALA A 166 5.06 -8.40 5.16
N CYS A 167 5.12 -9.37 4.26
CA CYS A 167 3.94 -9.89 3.58
C CYS A 167 3.31 -11.09 4.32
N ASP A 168 3.94 -11.60 5.38
CA ASP A 168 3.44 -12.75 6.14
C ASP A 168 2.13 -12.43 6.87
N SER A 169 1.43 -13.48 7.29
CA SER A 169 0.06 -13.38 7.85
C SER A 169 -0.04 -12.60 9.16
N ASP A 170 1.04 -12.52 9.92
CA ASP A 170 1.12 -11.86 11.23
C ASP A 170 1.76 -10.47 11.16
N SER A 171 2.08 -9.98 9.96
CA SER A 171 2.60 -8.63 9.77
C SER A 171 1.50 -7.59 9.98
N LEU A 172 1.85 -6.42 10.53
CA LEU A 172 0.91 -5.30 10.66
C LEU A 172 0.30 -4.87 9.32
N MET A 173 1.03 -5.05 8.21
CA MET A 173 0.53 -4.70 6.88
C MET A 173 -0.56 -5.67 6.42
N THR A 174 -0.36 -6.97 6.58
CA THR A 174 -1.35 -7.99 6.21
C THR A 174 -2.56 -7.94 7.14
N LEU A 175 -2.32 -7.77 8.45
CA LEU A 175 -3.38 -7.59 9.45
C LEU A 175 -4.27 -6.38 9.11
N ARG A 176 -3.70 -5.27 8.62
CA ARG A 176 -4.47 -4.10 8.14
C ARG A 176 -5.46 -4.49 7.05
N VAL A 177 -4.98 -5.18 6.01
CA VAL A 177 -5.82 -5.59 4.88
C VAL A 177 -6.91 -6.56 5.35
N CYS A 178 -6.56 -7.54 6.18
CA CYS A 178 -7.51 -8.52 6.67
C CYS A 178 -8.53 -7.94 7.66
N ALA A 179 -8.16 -6.95 8.46
CA ALA A 179 -9.12 -6.23 9.30
C ALA A 179 -10.10 -5.42 8.45
N LEU A 180 -9.63 -4.78 7.37
CA LEU A 180 -10.47 -3.97 6.49
C LEU A 180 -11.38 -4.80 5.58
N HIS A 181 -10.92 -5.94 5.08
CA HIS A 181 -11.63 -6.67 4.01
C HIS A 181 -12.09 -8.07 4.40
N GLY A 182 -11.57 -8.62 5.49
CA GLY A 182 -11.81 -10.00 5.89
C GLY A 182 -10.94 -10.99 5.11
N CYS A 183 -10.32 -11.91 5.83
CA CYS A 183 -9.47 -12.94 5.25
C CYS A 183 -9.70 -14.29 5.93
N ASP A 184 -9.30 -15.35 5.24
CA ASP A 184 -9.13 -16.66 5.87
C ASP A 184 -7.90 -16.64 6.80
N PRO A 185 -7.91 -17.41 7.91
CA PRO A 185 -6.78 -17.48 8.83
C PRO A 185 -5.47 -17.88 8.14
N GLY A 186 -4.38 -17.18 8.46
CA GLY A 186 -3.06 -17.46 7.88
C GLY A 186 -2.85 -16.91 6.46
N SER A 187 -3.78 -16.11 5.94
CA SER A 187 -3.60 -15.42 4.66
C SER A 187 -2.40 -14.48 4.72
N ASP A 188 -1.45 -14.64 3.79
CA ASP A 188 -0.41 -13.64 3.51
C ASP A 188 -1.02 -12.43 2.77
N MET A 189 -0.21 -11.37 2.53
CA MET A 189 -0.66 -10.15 1.85
C MET A 189 -1.27 -10.44 0.47
N ARG A 190 -0.71 -11.39 -0.29
CA ARG A 190 -1.19 -11.72 -1.63
C ARG A 190 -2.54 -12.42 -1.57
N ALA A 191 -2.68 -13.40 -0.68
CA ALA A 191 -3.93 -14.13 -0.45
C ALA A 191 -5.01 -13.20 0.11
N ALA A 192 -4.63 -12.25 0.98
CA ALA A 192 -5.53 -11.23 1.52
C ALA A 192 -6.11 -10.35 0.41
N TRP A 193 -5.27 -9.80 -0.47
CA TRP A 193 -5.76 -9.00 -1.60
C TRP A 193 -6.57 -9.80 -2.62
N HIS A 194 -6.20 -11.05 -2.87
CA HIS A 194 -6.98 -11.94 -3.73
C HIS A 194 -8.39 -12.19 -3.20
N GLN A 195 -8.58 -12.22 -1.88
CA GLN A 195 -9.89 -12.37 -1.25
C GLN A 195 -10.67 -11.05 -1.16
N ALA A 196 -9.96 -9.92 -1.06
CA ALA A 196 -10.55 -8.59 -0.93
C ALA A 196 -11.06 -8.01 -2.25
N LEU A 197 -10.43 -8.39 -3.37
CA LEU A 197 -10.69 -7.82 -4.69
C LEU A 197 -11.56 -8.74 -5.56
N ALA A 198 -12.30 -8.17 -6.50
CA ALA A 198 -12.89 -8.95 -7.57
C ALA A 198 -11.78 -9.59 -8.42
N PRO A 199 -12.00 -10.78 -9.03
CA PRO A 199 -10.97 -11.45 -9.83
C PRO A 199 -10.35 -10.56 -10.91
N ARG A 200 -11.18 -9.75 -11.59
CA ARG A 200 -10.74 -8.80 -12.61
C ARG A 200 -9.82 -7.71 -12.04
N ASP A 201 -10.12 -7.19 -10.85
CA ASP A 201 -9.33 -6.15 -10.20
C ASP A 201 -7.99 -6.72 -9.73
N MET A 202 -7.98 -7.95 -9.21
CA MET A 202 -6.74 -8.64 -8.85
C MET A 202 -5.84 -8.87 -10.07
N GLU A 203 -6.41 -9.29 -11.20
CA GLU A 203 -5.66 -9.37 -12.47
C GLU A 203 -5.11 -8.01 -12.91
N SER A 204 -5.90 -6.94 -12.80
CA SER A 204 -5.44 -5.58 -13.12
C SER A 204 -4.26 -5.18 -12.22
N ALA A 205 -4.35 -5.40 -10.91
CA ALA A 205 -3.28 -5.09 -9.97
C ALA A 205 -1.99 -5.86 -10.29
N LEU A 206 -2.10 -7.16 -10.60
CA LEU A 206 -0.97 -8.00 -11.02
C LEU A 206 -0.34 -7.49 -12.32
N ALA A 207 -1.15 -7.10 -13.30
CA ALA A 207 -0.66 -6.55 -14.56
C ALA A 207 0.08 -5.23 -14.38
N ILE A 208 -0.46 -4.33 -13.56
CA ILE A 208 0.16 -3.05 -13.18
C ILE A 208 1.49 -3.30 -12.46
N HIS A 209 1.51 -4.18 -11.45
CA HIS A 209 2.71 -4.54 -10.71
C HIS A 209 3.81 -5.05 -11.63
N ALA A 210 3.49 -6.05 -12.45
CA ALA A 210 4.45 -6.67 -13.35
C ALA A 210 4.98 -5.71 -14.43
N TRP A 211 4.13 -4.81 -14.94
CA TRP A 211 4.57 -3.77 -15.87
C TRP A 211 5.51 -2.77 -15.19
N LEU A 212 5.16 -2.27 -13.99
CA LEU A 212 5.99 -1.33 -13.24
C LEU A 212 7.36 -1.92 -12.92
N GLU A 213 7.46 -3.17 -12.47
CA GLU A 213 8.74 -3.82 -12.20
C GLU A 213 9.63 -3.83 -13.44
N ARG A 214 9.14 -4.38 -14.56
CA ARG A 214 9.93 -4.47 -15.80
C ARG A 214 10.34 -3.11 -16.33
N TRP A 215 9.44 -2.14 -16.27
CA TRP A 215 9.67 -0.82 -16.85
C TRP A 215 10.61 0.04 -15.99
N GLN A 216 10.49 -0.02 -14.67
CA GLN A 216 11.37 0.70 -13.75
C GLN A 216 12.78 0.11 -13.65
N ASP A 217 12.96 -1.18 -13.98
CA ASP A 217 14.26 -1.84 -14.09
C ASP A 217 14.95 -1.59 -15.46
N GLY A 218 14.19 -1.09 -16.45
CA GLY A 218 14.70 -0.71 -17.77
C GLY A 218 15.33 0.69 -17.82
N PRO A 219 15.93 1.07 -18.96
CA PRO A 219 16.39 2.44 -19.16
C PRO A 219 15.22 3.43 -19.04
N PRO A 220 15.46 4.65 -18.54
CA PRO A 220 14.42 5.67 -18.46
C PRO A 220 13.88 6.01 -19.86
N PRO A 221 12.57 6.31 -19.97
CA PRO A 221 11.90 6.60 -21.24
C PRO A 221 12.28 7.95 -21.85
#